data_AF-A0A940S5L9-F1
#
_entry.id   AF-A0A940S5L9-F1
#
_cell.length_a   1.000
_cell.length_b   1.000
_cell.length_c   1.000
_cell.angle_alpha   90.00
_cell.angle_beta   90.00
_cell.angle_gamma   90.00
#
_symmetry.space_group_name_H-M   'P 1'
#
loop_
_entity.id
_entity.type
_entity.pdbx_description
1 polymer ?
#
loop_
_entity_poly.entity_id
_entity_poly.type
_entity_poly.pdbx_seq_one_letter_code
_entity_poly.pdbx_strand_id
1 'polypeptide(L)'
;MRGIGPLLLLPFLAGPALAAGPPDSGLYGGLSLAINGNQVSGVFSEARRGGGTEAAPQFSCVFLLRGRLEKGRGQVETWYPGEDPIPGNLSFEGAQASLVLRENHGGCLMTTGDMVGQPYRAGLDRAGDGWIGVALVTARRAAFRPAPGAPAPRTPYVVEDDPVAVLERRGEWVRARYVAGERAVEGWLRAAELAPDRPPGRR
;
A
#
# COMPACT_ATOMS: atom_id res chain seq x y z
N MET A 1 32.15 -65.01 -16.79
CA MET A 1 32.33 -63.88 -15.85
C MET A 1 31.40 -62.75 -16.26
N ARG A 2 30.30 -62.53 -15.54
CA ARG A 2 29.43 -61.34 -15.67
C ARG A 2 28.90 -61.01 -14.26
N GLY A 3 29.38 -59.91 -13.68
CA GLY A 3 28.97 -59.42 -12.37
C GLY A 3 27.80 -58.45 -12.51
N ILE A 4 26.75 -58.66 -11.74
CA ILE A 4 25.60 -57.76 -11.59
C ILE A 4 25.87 -56.92 -10.34
N GLY A 5 26.13 -55.62 -10.52
CA GLY A 5 26.29 -54.66 -9.42
C GLY A 5 24.93 -54.10 -8.97
N PRO A 6 24.68 -53.93 -7.66
CA PRO A 6 23.41 -53.43 -7.17
C PRO A 6 23.31 -51.91 -7.39
N LEU A 7 22.19 -51.49 -7.97
CA LEU A 7 21.81 -50.09 -8.14
C LEU A 7 21.25 -49.58 -6.80
N LEU A 8 22.02 -48.77 -6.07
CA LEU A 8 21.52 -48.06 -4.88
C LEU A 8 20.61 -46.90 -5.31
N LEU A 9 19.32 -47.01 -4.98
CA LEU A 9 18.35 -45.91 -5.04
C LEU A 9 18.49 -45.05 -3.79
N LEU A 10 18.99 -43.82 -3.96
CA LEU A 10 19.00 -42.78 -2.92
C LEU A 10 17.62 -42.11 -2.85
N PRO A 11 17.01 -41.99 -1.65
CA PRO A 11 15.74 -41.30 -1.49
C PRO A 11 15.93 -39.78 -1.60
N PHE A 12 15.16 -39.15 -2.47
CA PHE A 12 15.01 -37.69 -2.55
C PHE A 12 14.32 -37.20 -1.27
N LEU A 13 15.10 -36.63 -0.35
CA LEU A 13 14.57 -35.92 0.81
C LEU A 13 13.96 -34.60 0.33
N ALA A 14 12.63 -34.56 0.18
CA ALA A 14 11.90 -33.31 0.01
C ALA A 14 12.05 -32.49 1.30
N GLY A 15 12.84 -31.41 1.24
CA GLY A 15 12.98 -30.48 2.36
C GLY A 15 11.64 -29.84 2.72
N PRO A 16 11.42 -29.49 3.99
CA PRO A 16 10.16 -28.88 4.42
C PRO A 16 9.98 -27.53 3.70
N ALA A 17 8.86 -27.38 3.00
CA ALA A 17 8.44 -26.09 2.49
C ALA A 17 8.19 -25.17 3.68
N LEU A 18 9.07 -24.19 3.90
CA LEU A 18 8.83 -23.09 4.84
C LEU A 18 7.51 -22.44 4.44
N ALA A 19 6.49 -22.58 5.28
CA ALA A 19 5.26 -21.83 5.14
C ALA A 19 5.62 -20.35 5.15
N ALA A 20 5.28 -19.63 4.10
CA ALA A 20 5.47 -18.18 4.05
C ALA A 20 4.75 -17.55 5.24
N GLY A 21 5.46 -16.70 5.99
CA GLY A 21 4.90 -15.94 7.10
C GLY A 21 3.74 -15.04 6.64
N PRO A 22 2.94 -14.50 7.58
CA PRO A 22 1.93 -13.51 7.22
C PRO A 22 2.59 -12.31 6.51
N PRO A 23 1.89 -11.67 5.55
CA PRO A 23 2.43 -10.51 4.86
C PRO A 23 2.64 -9.34 5.81
N ASP A 24 3.73 -8.60 5.62
CA ASP A 24 4.10 -7.47 6.46
C ASP A 24 3.47 -6.16 5.99
N SER A 25 3.25 -5.24 6.93
CA SER A 25 2.97 -3.84 6.59
C SER A 25 4.24 -3.18 6.06
N GLY A 26 4.10 -2.20 5.17
CA GLY A 26 5.24 -1.44 4.66
C GLY A 26 5.05 -0.84 3.27
N LEU A 27 6.18 -0.49 2.66
CA LEU A 27 6.28 0.04 1.31
C LEU A 27 6.67 -1.08 0.34
N TYR A 28 5.89 -1.22 -0.73
CA TYR A 28 6.07 -2.15 -1.82
C TYR A 28 6.10 -1.35 -3.12
N GLY A 29 7.23 -0.71 -3.44
CA GLY A 29 7.29 0.34 -4.47
C GLY A 29 6.28 1.47 -4.18
N GLY A 30 5.52 1.89 -5.20
CA GLY A 30 4.41 2.84 -5.07
C GLY A 30 3.23 2.35 -4.22
N LEU A 31 3.21 1.10 -3.73
CA LEU A 31 2.13 0.58 -2.91
C LEU A 31 2.49 0.60 -1.41
N SER A 32 1.87 1.51 -0.66
CA SER A 32 1.93 1.55 0.81
C SER A 32 0.83 0.69 1.41
N LEU A 33 1.16 -0.32 2.22
CA LEU A 33 0.20 -1.25 2.82
C LEU A 33 0.32 -1.33 4.33
N ALA A 34 -0.82 -1.43 4.99
CA ALA A 34 -0.94 -1.85 6.38
C ALA A 34 -1.82 -3.11 6.45
N ILE A 35 -1.29 -4.12 7.13
CA ILE A 35 -1.96 -5.39 7.44
C ILE A 35 -2.28 -5.39 8.94
N ASN A 36 -3.56 -5.38 9.28
CA ASN A 36 -4.05 -5.40 10.65
C ASN A 36 -5.01 -6.58 10.84
N GLY A 37 -4.47 -7.69 11.33
CA GLY A 37 -5.18 -8.97 11.32
C GLY A 37 -5.45 -9.42 9.88
N ASN A 38 -6.73 -9.62 9.53
CA ASN A 38 -7.14 -9.93 8.17
C ASN A 38 -7.50 -8.69 7.34
N GLN A 39 -7.47 -7.49 7.91
CA GLN A 39 -7.81 -6.27 7.18
C GLN A 39 -6.56 -5.74 6.47
N VAL A 40 -6.72 -5.37 5.21
CA VAL A 40 -5.69 -4.66 4.45
C VAL A 40 -6.18 -3.28 4.08
N SER A 41 -5.26 -2.35 4.17
CA SER A 41 -5.51 -0.95 3.92
C SER A 41 -4.28 -0.36 3.25
N GLY A 42 -4.43 0.34 2.13
CA GLY A 42 -3.31 0.88 1.39
C GLY A 42 -3.61 2.15 0.61
N VAL A 43 -2.54 2.72 0.08
CA VAL A 43 -2.53 3.76 -0.94
C VAL A 43 -1.51 3.35 -1.99
N PHE A 44 -1.92 3.39 -3.26
CA PHE A 44 -1.01 3.35 -4.39
C PHE A 44 -0.72 4.80 -4.81
N SER A 45 0.55 5.13 -5.03
CA SER A 45 0.96 6.44 -5.53
C SER A 45 2.22 6.28 -6.37
N GLU A 46 2.09 6.55 -7.66
CA GLU A 46 3.19 6.61 -8.62
C GLU A 46 3.06 7.89 -9.44
N ALA A 47 4.19 8.49 -9.78
CA ALA A 47 4.22 9.68 -10.60
C ALA A 47 5.33 9.59 -11.64
N ARG A 48 5.05 10.11 -12.84
CA ARG A 48 6.04 10.29 -13.89
C ARG A 48 6.11 11.74 -14.30
N ARG A 49 7.34 12.25 -14.34
CA ARG A 49 7.64 13.62 -14.76
C ARG A 49 7.02 13.95 -16.12
N GLY A 50 7.23 13.09 -17.12
CA GLY A 50 6.89 13.42 -18.51
C GLY A 50 7.60 14.73 -18.92
N GLY A 51 6.85 15.66 -19.52
CA GLY A 51 7.28 17.04 -19.80
C GLY A 51 7.19 18.00 -18.61
N GLY A 52 6.78 17.53 -17.43
CA GLY A 52 6.67 18.32 -16.19
C GLY A 52 7.97 18.40 -15.38
N THR A 53 7.84 18.61 -14.07
CA THR A 53 8.97 18.62 -13.12
C THR A 53 8.77 17.55 -12.05
N GLU A 54 9.75 17.31 -11.17
CA GLU A 54 9.52 16.37 -10.06
C GLU A 54 8.50 16.88 -9.05
N ALA A 55 8.47 18.20 -8.82
CA ALA A 55 7.50 18.82 -7.93
C ALA A 55 6.10 18.95 -8.56
N ALA A 56 6.01 18.81 -9.88
CA ALA A 56 4.77 18.89 -10.65
C ALA A 56 4.84 17.90 -11.81
N PRO A 57 4.70 16.58 -11.53
CA PRO A 57 4.76 15.54 -12.54
C PRO A 57 3.58 15.66 -13.49
N GLN A 58 3.79 15.35 -14.78
CA GLN A 58 2.72 15.39 -15.78
C GLN A 58 1.68 14.29 -15.57
N PHE A 59 2.11 13.13 -15.07
CA PHE A 59 1.26 11.97 -14.88
C PHE A 59 1.37 11.45 -13.45
N SER A 60 0.23 11.17 -12.84
CA SER A 60 0.12 10.51 -11.54
C SER A 60 -0.90 9.37 -11.62
N CYS A 61 -0.71 8.35 -10.80
CA CYS A 61 -1.66 7.28 -10.55
C CYS A 61 -1.76 7.12 -9.04
N VAL A 62 -2.89 7.54 -8.48
CA VAL A 62 -3.11 7.57 -7.04
C VAL A 62 -4.48 6.97 -6.75
N PHE A 63 -4.53 6.02 -5.82
CA PHE A 63 -5.80 5.47 -5.35
C PHE A 63 -5.64 4.83 -3.96
N LEU A 64 -6.73 4.82 -3.21
CA LEU A 64 -6.85 4.05 -1.98
C LEU A 64 -7.13 2.59 -2.29
N LEU A 65 -6.79 1.73 -1.34
CA LEU A 65 -7.12 0.31 -1.35
C LEU A 65 -7.62 -0.12 0.03
N ARG A 66 -8.71 -0.91 0.06
CA ARG A 66 -9.20 -1.59 1.26
C ARG A 66 -9.66 -3.00 0.93
N GLY A 67 -9.51 -3.92 1.86
CA GLY A 67 -10.03 -5.27 1.67
C GLY A 67 -9.77 -6.18 2.85
N ARG A 68 -9.91 -7.47 2.60
CA ARG A 68 -9.56 -8.52 3.56
C ARG A 68 -8.68 -9.57 2.91
N LEU A 69 -7.74 -10.09 3.67
CA LEU A 69 -6.82 -11.15 3.27
C LEU A 69 -7.10 -12.42 4.07
N GLU A 70 -7.08 -13.54 3.37
CA GLU A 70 -7.06 -14.88 3.95
C GLU A 70 -5.85 -15.60 3.38
N LYS A 71 -4.95 -16.09 4.26
CA LYS A 71 -3.71 -16.78 3.84
C LYS A 71 -2.90 -15.99 2.79
N GLY A 72 -2.75 -14.68 3.01
CA GLY A 72 -1.96 -13.79 2.15
C GLY A 72 -2.62 -13.40 0.83
N ARG A 73 -3.93 -13.64 0.64
CA ARG A 73 -4.63 -13.23 -0.57
C ARG A 73 -6.07 -12.79 -0.31
N GLY A 74 -6.62 -11.91 -1.12
CA GLY A 74 -8.03 -11.57 -1.04
C GLY A 74 -8.48 -10.45 -1.97
N GLN A 75 -9.76 -10.16 -1.88
CA GLN A 75 -10.40 -9.11 -2.66
C GLN A 75 -10.18 -7.75 -2.00
N VAL A 76 -10.03 -6.75 -2.86
CA VAL A 76 -9.89 -5.36 -2.47
C VAL A 76 -10.83 -4.49 -3.31
N GLU A 77 -11.27 -3.39 -2.73
CA GLU A 77 -11.85 -2.26 -3.44
C GLU A 77 -10.82 -1.14 -3.48
N THR A 78 -10.65 -0.54 -4.65
CA THR A 78 -9.76 0.59 -4.86
C THR A 78 -10.53 1.78 -5.41
N TRP A 79 -10.17 2.99 -5.01
CA TRP A 79 -10.86 4.21 -5.46
C TRP A 79 -10.00 5.45 -5.25
N TYR A 80 -10.25 6.48 -6.05
CA TYR A 80 -9.84 7.84 -5.74
C TYR A 80 -11.01 8.61 -5.12
N PRO A 81 -10.81 9.56 -4.18
CA PRO A 81 -11.91 10.31 -3.59
C PRO A 81 -12.79 11.01 -4.64
N GLY A 82 -14.09 10.69 -4.64
CA GLY A 82 -15.06 11.22 -5.61
C GLY A 82 -15.32 10.32 -6.81
N GLU A 83 -14.62 9.19 -6.92
CA GLU A 83 -14.80 8.20 -7.99
C GLU A 83 -15.47 6.92 -7.49
N ASP A 84 -16.02 6.14 -8.41
CA ASP A 84 -16.60 4.84 -8.12
C ASP A 84 -15.50 3.81 -7.79
N PRO A 85 -15.75 2.88 -6.84
CA PRO A 85 -14.76 1.88 -6.49
C PRO A 85 -14.56 0.85 -7.61
N ILE A 86 -13.30 0.59 -7.94
CA ILE A 86 -12.85 -0.46 -8.84
C ILE A 86 -12.38 -1.66 -8.02
N PRO A 87 -12.99 -2.84 -8.18
CA PRO A 87 -12.52 -4.01 -7.44
C PRO A 87 -11.23 -4.59 -8.03
N GLY A 88 -10.46 -5.25 -7.18
CA GLY A 88 -9.21 -5.92 -7.53
C GLY A 88 -8.92 -7.10 -6.61
N ASN A 89 -7.77 -7.71 -6.84
CA ASN A 89 -7.23 -8.79 -6.02
C ASN A 89 -5.82 -8.42 -5.57
N LEU A 90 -5.56 -8.57 -4.27
CA LEU A 90 -4.25 -8.46 -3.68
C LEU A 90 -3.79 -9.85 -3.22
N SER A 91 -2.53 -10.18 -3.51
CA SER A 91 -1.92 -11.42 -3.07
C SER A 91 -0.45 -11.23 -2.75
N PHE A 92 0.08 -12.09 -1.89
CA PHE A 92 1.47 -12.08 -1.48
C PHE A 92 2.14 -13.43 -1.76
N GLU A 93 3.38 -13.36 -2.20
CA GLU A 93 4.28 -14.50 -2.35
C GLU A 93 5.59 -14.17 -1.65
N GLY A 94 5.77 -14.69 -0.44
CA GLY A 94 6.82 -14.21 0.46
C GLY A 94 6.68 -12.71 0.73
N ALA A 95 7.75 -11.95 0.51
CA ALA A 95 7.78 -10.50 0.67
C ALA A 95 7.33 -9.73 -0.59
N GLN A 96 6.80 -10.40 -1.61
CA GLN A 96 6.32 -9.75 -2.84
C GLN A 96 4.81 -9.57 -2.81
N ALA A 97 4.33 -8.33 -2.97
CA ALA A 97 2.93 -8.02 -3.21
C ALA A 97 2.60 -8.07 -4.70
N SER A 98 1.39 -8.53 -5.03
CA SER A 98 0.84 -8.53 -6.39
C SER A 98 -0.59 -7.99 -6.37
N LEU A 99 -0.83 -6.87 -7.07
CA LEU A 99 -2.12 -6.20 -7.19
C LEU A 99 -2.62 -6.29 -8.64
N VAL A 100 -3.83 -6.83 -8.81
CA VAL A 100 -4.56 -6.87 -10.09
C VAL A 100 -5.85 -6.09 -9.93
N LEU A 101 -6.13 -5.19 -10.87
CA LEU A 101 -7.37 -4.42 -10.90
C LEU A 101 -8.30 -4.95 -11.98
N ARG A 102 -9.60 -4.73 -11.83
CA ARG A 102 -10.56 -5.00 -12.91
C ARG A 102 -10.44 -3.98 -14.04
N GLU A 103 -10.15 -2.74 -13.66
CA GLU A 103 -10.02 -1.58 -14.55
C GLU A 103 -8.84 -0.73 -14.08
N ASN A 104 -8.22 0.03 -14.97
CA ASN A 104 -7.13 0.92 -14.60
C ASN A 104 -7.70 2.21 -14.02
N HIS A 105 -7.14 2.66 -12.89
CA HIS A 105 -7.37 4.01 -12.38
C HIS A 105 -6.80 5.07 -13.33
N GLY A 106 -7.29 6.30 -13.19
CA GLY A 106 -6.80 7.46 -13.95
C GLY A 106 -5.27 7.58 -13.89
N GLY A 107 -4.63 7.79 -15.04
CA GLY A 107 -3.18 8.00 -15.15
C GLY A 107 -2.29 6.77 -14.93
N CYS A 108 -2.82 5.61 -14.51
CA CYS A 108 -2.02 4.40 -14.27
C CYS A 108 -1.36 3.86 -15.54
N LEU A 109 -2.05 3.88 -16.68
CA LEU A 109 -1.46 3.50 -17.97
C LEU A 109 -0.24 4.36 -18.36
N MET A 110 -0.19 5.62 -17.90
CA MET A 110 0.90 6.54 -18.20
C MET A 110 2.07 6.45 -17.21
N THR A 111 1.84 5.90 -16.02
CA THR A 111 2.79 5.89 -14.89
C THR A 111 3.28 4.50 -14.51
N THR A 112 2.39 3.55 -14.27
CA THR A 112 2.75 2.19 -13.85
C THR A 112 2.63 1.21 -15.02
N GLY A 113 1.70 1.46 -15.92
CA GLY A 113 1.31 0.56 -17.00
C GLY A 113 -0.08 -0.03 -16.75
N ASP A 114 -0.42 -1.07 -17.50
CA ASP A 114 -1.68 -1.80 -17.35
C ASP A 114 -1.66 -2.66 -16.09
N MET A 115 -2.57 -2.42 -15.15
CA MET A 115 -2.76 -3.21 -13.92
C MET A 115 -3.89 -4.24 -14.02
N VAL A 116 -4.54 -4.34 -15.19
CA VAL A 116 -5.61 -5.31 -15.46
C VAL A 116 -5.03 -6.59 -16.06
N GLY A 117 -4.34 -6.48 -17.19
CA GLY A 117 -3.68 -7.60 -17.84
C GLY A 117 -2.31 -7.94 -17.26
N GLN A 118 -1.66 -6.98 -16.58
CA GLN A 118 -0.33 -7.16 -15.99
C GLN A 118 -0.37 -6.78 -14.50
N PRO A 119 -0.29 -7.74 -13.58
CA PRO A 119 -0.30 -7.43 -12.16
C PRO A 119 0.83 -6.47 -11.78
N TYR A 120 0.52 -5.43 -11.01
CA TYR A 120 1.57 -4.66 -10.34
C TYR A 120 2.25 -5.56 -9.31
N ARG A 121 3.58 -5.66 -9.36
CA ARG A 121 4.37 -6.50 -8.47
C ARG A 121 5.52 -5.71 -7.88
N ALA A 122 5.68 -5.79 -6.57
CA ALA A 122 6.78 -5.16 -5.86
C ALA A 122 7.16 -5.95 -4.61
N GLY A 123 8.45 -5.99 -4.30
CA GLY A 123 8.97 -6.51 -3.04
C GLY A 123 8.81 -5.51 -1.90
N LEU A 124 8.87 -5.98 -0.66
CA LEU A 124 8.91 -5.11 0.52
C LEU A 124 10.23 -4.32 0.53
N ASP A 125 10.15 -3.01 0.30
CA ASP A 125 11.29 -2.09 0.33
C ASP A 125 11.58 -1.59 1.75
N ARG A 126 10.53 -1.34 2.53
CA ARG A 126 10.63 -0.79 3.88
C ARG A 126 9.49 -1.30 4.76
N ALA A 127 9.83 -1.93 5.87
CA ALA A 127 8.85 -2.41 6.86
C ALA A 127 8.09 -1.24 7.52
N GLY A 128 6.80 -1.47 7.78
CA GLY A 128 5.85 -0.51 8.35
C GLY A 128 5.50 -0.83 9.80
N ASP A 129 6.47 -0.71 10.70
CA ASP A 129 6.28 -1.06 12.12
C ASP A 129 5.18 -0.23 12.79
N GLY A 130 4.22 -0.93 13.40
CA GLY A 130 3.11 -0.33 14.14
C GLY A 130 2.03 0.31 13.26
N TRP A 131 2.04 0.07 11.94
CA TRP A 131 1.01 0.58 11.06
C TRP A 131 -0.30 -0.19 11.28
N ILE A 132 -1.34 0.52 11.70
CA ILE A 132 -2.70 -0.03 11.83
C ILE A 132 -3.55 0.29 10.60
N GLY A 133 -3.05 1.16 9.72
CA GLY A 133 -3.68 1.57 8.48
C GLY A 133 -2.76 2.42 7.60
N VAL A 134 -3.22 2.73 6.39
CA VAL A 134 -2.64 3.75 5.49
C VAL A 134 -3.77 4.64 5.01
N ALA A 135 -3.56 5.96 4.98
CA ALA A 135 -4.55 6.94 4.53
C ALA A 135 -3.97 7.84 3.44
N LEU A 136 -4.85 8.38 2.61
CA LEU A 136 -4.53 9.38 1.60
C LEU A 136 -4.88 10.76 2.16
N VAL A 137 -3.98 11.73 1.99
CA VAL A 137 -4.25 13.13 2.33
C VAL A 137 -5.12 13.76 1.24
N THR A 138 -6.20 14.43 1.63
CA THR A 138 -7.12 15.13 0.72
C THR A 138 -7.12 16.64 0.92
N ALA A 139 -6.61 17.11 2.05
CA ALA A 139 -6.39 18.54 2.24
C ALA A 139 -5.20 18.99 1.38
N ARG A 140 -5.34 20.13 0.70
CA ARG A 140 -4.23 20.81 -0.02
C ARG A 140 -2.95 20.90 0.82
N ARG A 141 -3.11 21.05 2.13
CA ARG A 141 -2.02 21.06 3.10
C ARG A 141 -2.53 20.63 4.48
N ALA A 142 -1.92 19.60 5.07
CA ALA A 142 -2.20 19.12 6.42
C ALA A 142 -0.92 19.12 7.26
N ALA A 143 -0.88 19.95 8.30
CA ALA A 143 0.29 20.08 9.16
C ALA A 143 0.27 19.08 10.32
N PHE A 144 1.40 18.42 10.57
CA PHE A 144 1.55 17.54 11.71
C PHE A 144 1.57 18.33 13.01
N ARG A 145 0.66 18.01 13.92
CA ARG A 145 0.57 18.62 15.23
C ARG A 145 1.23 17.74 16.29
N PRO A 146 1.84 18.32 17.33
CA PRO A 146 2.47 17.54 18.39
C PRO A 146 1.45 16.79 19.25
N ALA A 147 0.21 17.28 19.34
CA ALA A 147 -0.88 16.67 20.09
C ALA A 147 -2.24 16.97 19.44
N PRO A 148 -3.27 16.15 19.72
CA PRO A 148 -4.66 16.49 19.44
C PRO A 148 -5.03 17.88 19.99
N GLY A 149 -5.65 18.72 19.16
CA GLY A 149 -6.12 20.05 19.55
C GLY A 149 -5.07 21.15 19.46
N ALA A 150 -3.78 20.81 19.31
CA ALA A 150 -2.74 21.82 19.18
C ALA A 150 -2.89 22.66 17.89
N PRO A 151 -2.48 23.94 17.89
CA PRO A 151 -2.44 24.76 16.69
C PRO A 151 -1.59 24.11 15.59
N ALA A 152 -2.01 24.26 14.33
CA ALA A 152 -1.27 23.75 13.19
C ALA A 152 0.05 24.54 12.99
N PRO A 153 1.22 23.89 13.00
CA PRO A 153 2.47 24.57 12.73
C PRO A 153 2.64 24.90 11.23
N ARG A 154 3.65 25.72 10.92
CA ARG A 154 4.06 25.99 9.52
C ARG A 154 4.77 24.79 8.87
N THR A 155 5.40 23.93 9.64
CA THR A 155 6.13 22.75 9.17
C THR A 155 6.33 21.79 10.37
N PRO A 156 6.42 20.47 10.14
CA PRO A 156 6.24 19.77 8.87
C PRO A 156 4.76 19.57 8.50
N TYR A 157 4.50 19.38 7.20
CA TYR A 157 3.18 19.13 6.64
C TYR A 157 3.27 18.17 5.46
N VAL A 158 2.14 17.55 5.16
CA VAL A 158 1.86 16.79 3.94
C VAL A 158 0.85 17.54 3.09
N VAL A 159 0.79 17.22 1.81
CA VAL A 159 -0.11 17.83 0.83
C VAL A 159 -1.08 16.78 0.28
N GLU A 160 -2.03 17.24 -0.51
CA GLU A 160 -2.95 16.38 -1.24
C GLU A 160 -2.19 15.28 -2.00
N ASP A 161 -2.76 14.07 -2.01
CA ASP A 161 -2.21 12.84 -2.59
C ASP A 161 -1.01 12.20 -1.86
N ASP A 162 -0.50 12.81 -0.78
CA ASP A 162 0.52 12.14 0.04
C ASP A 162 -0.08 10.92 0.77
N PRO A 163 0.57 9.74 0.68
CA PRO A 163 0.26 8.62 1.55
C PRO A 163 0.83 8.85 2.95
N VAL A 164 0.04 8.52 3.97
CA VAL A 164 0.49 8.49 5.36
C VAL A 164 0.14 7.17 6.03
N ALA A 165 1.08 6.59 6.76
CA ALA A 165 0.81 5.48 7.64
C ALA A 165 0.02 5.97 8.86
N VAL A 166 -1.01 5.23 9.24
CA VAL A 166 -1.80 5.47 10.45
C VAL A 166 -1.27 4.60 11.57
N LEU A 167 -0.88 5.23 12.66
CA LEU A 167 -0.36 4.57 13.86
C LEU A 167 -1.40 4.51 14.96
N GLU A 168 -2.29 5.50 15.01
CA GLU A 168 -3.32 5.59 16.05
C GLU A 168 -4.49 6.45 15.59
N ARG A 169 -5.70 6.15 16.09
CA ARG A 169 -6.90 6.98 15.92
C ARG A 169 -7.49 7.33 17.29
N ARG A 170 -7.79 8.61 17.50
CA ARG A 170 -8.44 9.14 18.72
C ARG A 170 -9.49 10.19 18.35
N GLY A 171 -10.74 9.77 18.25
CA GLY A 171 -11.82 10.67 17.81
C GLY A 171 -11.53 11.28 16.45
N GLU A 172 -11.52 12.62 16.39
CA GLU A 172 -11.23 13.38 15.16
C GLU A 172 -9.74 13.46 14.80
N TRP A 173 -8.87 12.78 15.55
CA TRP A 173 -7.42 12.87 15.42
C TRP A 173 -6.81 11.55 14.98
N VAL A 174 -5.85 11.64 14.07
CA VAL A 174 -5.10 10.50 13.55
C VAL A 174 -3.62 10.77 13.77
N ARG A 175 -2.95 9.89 14.53
CA ARG A 175 -1.50 9.89 14.62
C ARG A 175 -0.98 9.20 13.36
N ALA A 176 -0.24 9.95 12.57
CA ALA A 176 0.18 9.52 11.24
C ALA A 176 1.67 9.78 11.04
N ARG A 177 2.27 8.99 10.16
CA ARG A 177 3.65 9.12 9.70
C ARG A 177 3.67 9.30 8.19
N TYR A 178 4.42 10.27 7.70
CA TYR A 178 4.68 10.41 6.27
C TYR A 178 5.61 9.28 5.79
N VAL A 179 5.26 8.63 4.69
CA VAL A 179 5.96 7.41 4.23
C VAL A 179 6.62 7.53 2.86
N ALA A 180 6.20 8.47 2.01
CA ALA A 180 6.76 8.64 0.67
C ALA A 180 8.14 9.33 0.64
N GLY A 181 8.57 9.96 1.74
CA GLY A 181 9.84 10.66 1.84
C GLY A 181 10.97 9.85 2.50
N GLU A 182 12.19 10.41 2.43
CA GLU A 182 13.36 9.89 3.15
C GLU A 182 13.30 10.19 4.65
N ARG A 183 12.76 11.35 5.03
CA ARG A 183 12.63 11.75 6.43
C ARG A 183 11.28 11.29 6.96
N ALA A 184 11.33 10.37 7.93
CA ALA A 184 10.16 10.01 8.71
C ALA A 184 9.70 11.23 9.53
N VAL A 185 8.52 11.74 9.19
CA VAL A 185 7.84 12.78 9.96
C VAL A 185 6.58 12.15 10.55
N GLU A 186 6.35 12.38 11.84
CA GLU A 186 5.20 11.85 12.55
C GLU A 186 4.53 12.95 13.38
N GLY A 187 3.21 12.87 13.48
CA GLY A 187 2.42 13.73 14.37
C GLY A 187 0.93 13.47 14.20
N TRP A 188 0.12 14.40 14.68
CA TRP A 188 -1.33 14.33 14.63
C TRP A 188 -1.89 15.14 13.47
N LEU A 189 -2.73 14.51 12.66
CA LEU A 189 -3.55 15.12 11.60
C LEU A 189 -5.02 15.04 12.02
N ARG A 190 -5.85 15.93 11.48
CA ARG A 190 -7.32 15.80 11.63
C ARG A 190 -7.81 14.71 10.69
N ALA A 191 -8.76 13.91 11.14
CA ALA A 191 -9.39 12.88 10.31
C ALA A 191 -10.03 13.47 9.04
N ALA A 192 -10.57 14.69 9.12
CA ALA A 192 -11.15 15.41 7.99
C ALA A 192 -10.11 15.93 6.96
N GLU A 193 -8.82 15.91 7.28
CA GLU A 193 -7.73 16.22 6.33
C GLU A 193 -7.35 14.99 5.48
N LEU A 194 -7.95 13.82 5.76
CA LEU A 194 -7.69 12.54 5.12
C LEU A 194 -8.92 12.04 4.37
N ALA A 195 -8.71 11.20 3.36
CA ALA A 195 -9.78 10.49 2.68
C ALA A 195 -10.56 9.61 3.67
N PRO A 196 -11.88 9.44 3.48
CA PRO A 196 -12.68 8.47 4.21
C PRO A 196 -12.07 7.07 4.14
N ASP A 197 -12.25 6.28 5.20
CA ASP A 197 -11.65 4.94 5.31
C ASP A 197 -12.39 3.85 4.50
N ARG A 198 -13.48 4.23 3.83
CA ARG A 198 -14.31 3.38 2.97
C ARG A 198 -14.64 4.11 1.66
N PRO A 199 -14.87 3.36 0.57
CA PRO A 199 -15.35 3.95 -0.67
C PRO A 199 -16.75 4.56 -0.45
N PRO A 200 -17.15 5.54 -1.28
CA PRO A 200 -18.54 5.98 -1.32
C PRO A 200 -19.46 4.77 -1.56
N GLY A 201 -20.61 4.73 -0.87
CA GLY A 201 -21.61 3.69 -1.11
C GLY A 201 -22.03 3.74 -2.59
N ARG A 202 -22.12 2.57 -3.24
CA ARG A 202 -22.61 2.48 -4.62
C ARG A 202 -23.95 3.19 -4.71
N ARG A 203 -24.06 4.18 -5.61
CA ARG A 203 -25.33 4.84 -5.91
C ARG A 203 -26.24 3.91 -6.71
#